data_AF-A0A532EIV4-F1
#
_entry.id   AF-A0A532EIV4-F1
#
_cell.length_a   1.000
_cell.length_b   1.000
_cell.length_c   1.000
_cell.angle_alpha   90.00
_cell.angle_beta   90.00
_cell.angle_gamma   90.00
#
_symmetry.space_group_name_H-M   'P 1'
#
loop_
_entity.id
_entity.type
_entity.pdbx_description
1 polymer ?
#
loop_
_entity_poly.entity_id
_entity_poly.type
_entity_poly.pdbx_seq_one_letter_code
_entity_poly.pdbx_strand_id
1 'polypeptide(L)'
;MAEEIKRLNYFLGQFLEAEDFQAEQNYHVDMRRHGNHALYYTAGILDGGFQVTKVSVNKIQIGAGIGVDAQGRELVILSPVEKETTGFTGGLKAYVLIQYGENQADPKRNAEDGSNAEDGIKGYTRWMEAPKIDLHKDNLGLSESGTYITLALITLDANKGILNIDLSVRQHANARLPRNVTIGYGGDGVLNVRHVDGKHWENDSKDDLFLNWKTGKNVLLGFGENTKSSLFVSGDVGIGTSAAAHSLDVRGTSIKLGLEVRGGGQLIIGHGEPNDNKIYLEAFSADGTGHADELLLTGKWAANVPKLTFHADATSINGNLTVGGNITLAAGNQLNSPGRMHIAGEENLYLLNKGG
;
A
#
# COMPACT_ATOMS: atom_id res chain seq x y z
N MET A 1 -4.04 9.69 43.68
CA MET A 1 -2.68 9.95 43.17
C MET A 1 -2.24 8.69 42.45
N ALA A 2 -1.67 8.80 41.24
CA ALA A 2 -1.08 7.62 40.60
C ALA A 2 0.13 7.16 41.42
N GLU A 3 0.30 5.86 41.63
CA GLU A 3 1.51 5.35 42.28
C GLU A 3 2.73 5.55 41.37
N GLU A 4 3.87 5.87 41.98
CA GLU A 4 5.15 5.97 41.27
C GLU A 4 5.67 4.59 40.88
N ILE A 5 6.32 4.48 39.72
CA ILE A 5 6.96 3.24 39.26
C ILE A 5 8.23 3.00 40.09
N LYS A 6 8.22 1.94 40.90
CA LYS A 6 9.33 1.56 41.78
C LYS A 6 9.85 0.18 41.41
N ARG A 7 11.18 0.03 41.41
CA ARG A 7 11.86 -1.26 41.29
C ARG A 7 12.56 -1.59 42.59
N LEU A 8 12.56 -2.87 42.97
CA LEU A 8 13.28 -3.34 44.14
C LEU A 8 14.78 -3.06 44.01
N ASN A 9 15.40 -2.60 45.09
CA ASN A 9 16.84 -2.34 45.17
C ASN A 9 17.45 -3.20 46.28
N TYR A 10 18.22 -4.20 45.88
CA TYR A 10 18.88 -5.12 46.82
C TYR A 10 20.09 -4.47 47.49
N PHE A 11 20.27 -4.72 48.79
CA PHE A 11 21.47 -4.31 49.51
C PHE A 11 21.99 -5.41 50.45
N LEU A 12 23.28 -5.30 50.80
CA LEU A 12 23.95 -6.30 51.64
C LEU A 12 23.31 -6.34 53.02
N GLY A 13 22.93 -7.55 53.46
CA GLY A 13 22.27 -7.76 54.74
C GLY A 13 20.76 -7.51 54.72
N GLN A 14 20.17 -7.22 53.55
CA GLN A 14 18.72 -7.16 53.41
C GLN A 14 18.10 -8.55 53.58
N PHE A 15 17.09 -8.64 54.43
CA PHE A 15 16.20 -9.79 54.51
C PHE A 15 15.06 -9.59 53.51
N LEU A 16 14.78 -10.62 52.69
CA LEU A 16 13.76 -10.55 51.65
C LEU A 16 12.49 -11.28 52.09
N GLU A 17 11.35 -10.63 51.88
CA GLU A 17 10.02 -11.16 52.19
C GLU A 17 9.28 -11.55 50.90
N ALA A 18 8.16 -12.26 51.03
CA ALA A 18 7.37 -12.69 49.88
C ALA A 18 6.85 -11.48 49.07
N GLU A 19 6.54 -10.40 49.78
CA GLU A 19 6.11 -9.11 49.25
C GLU A 19 7.18 -8.49 48.34
N ASP A 20 8.47 -8.65 48.66
CA ASP A 20 9.57 -8.15 47.83
C ASP A 20 9.60 -8.87 46.48
N PHE A 21 9.47 -10.20 46.48
CA PHE A 21 9.42 -10.99 45.24
C PHE A 21 8.15 -10.73 44.43
N GLN A 22 7.00 -10.53 45.09
CA GLN A 22 5.77 -10.16 44.41
C GLN A 22 5.88 -8.77 43.78
N ALA A 23 6.48 -7.81 44.48
CA ALA A 23 6.73 -6.47 43.96
C ALA A 23 7.67 -6.51 42.75
N GLU A 24 8.73 -7.32 42.79
CA GLU A 24 9.62 -7.53 41.65
C GLU A 24 8.89 -8.17 40.45
N GLN A 25 8.07 -9.21 40.67
CA GLN A 25 7.30 -9.84 39.61
C GLN A 25 6.30 -8.86 38.98
N ASN A 26 5.56 -8.10 39.81
CA ASN A 26 4.60 -7.10 39.34
C ASN A 26 5.29 -6.01 38.52
N TYR A 27 6.44 -5.51 38.98
CA TYR A 27 7.22 -4.52 38.22
C TYR A 27 7.53 -5.01 36.80
N HIS A 28 7.99 -6.26 36.64
CA HIS A 28 8.29 -6.80 35.31
C HIS A 28 7.05 -7.03 34.44
N VAL A 29 5.95 -7.49 35.03
CA VAL A 29 4.67 -7.69 34.33
C VAL A 29 4.12 -6.34 33.86
N ASP A 30 4.07 -5.34 34.74
CA ASP A 30 3.50 -4.02 34.44
C ASP A 30 4.35 -3.27 33.40
N MET A 31 5.69 -3.31 33.52
CA MET A 31 6.56 -2.69 32.52
C MET A 31 6.42 -3.33 31.13
N ARG A 32 6.22 -4.66 31.04
CA ARG A 32 5.95 -5.35 29.77
C ARG A 32 4.62 -4.93 29.18
N ARG A 33 3.56 -4.94 30.00
CA ARG A 33 2.20 -4.53 29.59
C ARG A 33 2.16 -3.07 29.12
N HIS A 34 2.85 -2.18 29.83
CA HIS A 34 3.00 -0.78 29.40
C HIS A 34 3.71 -0.67 28.04
N GLY A 35 4.76 -1.46 27.81
CA GLY A 35 5.45 -1.51 26.51
C GLY A 35 4.53 -1.98 25.38
N ASN A 36 3.79 -3.07 25.61
CA ASN A 36 2.82 -3.59 24.64
C ASN A 36 1.70 -2.58 24.36
N HIS A 37 1.13 -1.97 25.40
CA HIS A 37 0.10 -0.94 25.27
C HIS A 37 0.61 0.30 24.52
N ALA A 38 1.88 0.67 24.69
CA ALA A 38 2.47 1.80 23.97
C ALA A 38 2.69 1.51 22.47
N LEU A 39 2.88 0.25 22.08
CA LEU A 39 3.12 -0.16 20.70
C LEU A 39 1.83 -0.47 19.93
N TYR A 40 0.90 -1.17 20.56
CA TYR A 40 -0.33 -1.65 19.94
C TYR A 40 -1.50 -0.70 20.25
N TYR A 41 -2.07 -0.13 19.19
CA TYR A 41 -3.18 0.81 19.28
C TYR A 41 -4.54 0.14 19.51
N THR A 42 -4.71 -1.09 19.02
CA THR A 42 -5.93 -1.87 19.20
C THR A 42 -5.60 -3.26 19.73
N ALA A 43 -6.47 -3.77 20.59
CA ALA A 43 -6.50 -5.19 20.90
C ALA A 43 -6.61 -6.03 19.62
N GLY A 44 -5.97 -7.18 19.60
CA GLY A 44 -6.09 -8.12 18.49
C GLY A 44 -5.03 -9.19 18.42
N ILE A 45 -5.15 -10.01 17.38
CA ILE A 45 -4.23 -11.10 17.03
C ILE A 45 -2.94 -10.48 16.47
N LEU A 46 -1.79 -10.90 16.99
CA LEU A 46 -0.46 -10.38 16.64
C LEU A 46 0.22 -11.18 15.52
N ASP A 47 -0.22 -12.42 15.30
CA ASP A 47 0.31 -13.33 14.31
C ASP A 47 -0.78 -13.92 13.41
N GLY A 48 -0.43 -14.96 12.65
CA GLY A 48 -1.38 -15.75 11.88
C GLY A 48 -2.17 -16.79 12.70
N GLY A 49 -2.01 -16.83 14.03
CA GLY A 49 -2.48 -17.87 14.94
C GLY A 49 -3.92 -17.72 15.42
N PHE A 50 -4.34 -18.46 16.45
CA PHE A 50 -5.74 -18.53 16.91
C PHE A 50 -6.75 -18.90 15.82
N GLN A 51 -6.33 -19.69 14.84
CA GLN A 51 -7.20 -20.14 13.76
C GLN A 51 -8.33 -20.99 14.33
N VAL A 52 -9.57 -20.67 13.98
CA VAL A 52 -10.74 -21.42 14.40
C VAL A 52 -11.11 -22.42 13.31
N THR A 53 -11.06 -23.70 13.63
CA THR A 53 -11.43 -24.78 12.71
C THR A 53 -12.53 -25.65 13.31
N LYS A 54 -13.36 -26.24 12.44
CA LYS A 54 -14.36 -27.23 12.84
C LYS A 54 -13.67 -28.58 13.01
N VAL A 55 -13.81 -29.21 14.17
CA VAL A 55 -13.28 -30.56 14.43
C VAL A 55 -14.38 -31.62 14.58
N SER A 56 -15.60 -31.21 14.93
CA SER A 56 -16.78 -32.09 14.89
C SER A 56 -18.05 -31.28 14.62
N VAL A 57 -19.23 -31.91 14.67
CA VAL A 57 -20.51 -31.23 14.43
C VAL A 57 -20.70 -30.06 15.40
N ASN A 58 -20.35 -30.22 16.69
CA ASN A 58 -20.58 -29.21 17.74
C ASN A 58 -19.28 -28.78 18.44
N LYS A 59 -18.13 -28.97 17.80
CA LYS A 59 -16.84 -28.67 18.41
C LYS A 59 -15.92 -27.94 17.44
N ILE A 60 -15.33 -26.87 17.94
CA ILE A 60 -14.27 -26.12 17.27
C ILE A 60 -12.93 -26.38 17.96
N GLN A 61 -11.86 -26.13 17.22
CA GLN A 61 -10.51 -26.02 17.74
C GLN A 61 -9.97 -24.63 17.45
N ILE A 62 -9.26 -24.06 18.42
CA ILE A 62 -8.54 -22.80 18.32
C ILE A 62 -7.06 -23.16 18.29
N GLY A 63 -6.39 -22.85 17.18
CA GLY A 63 -4.97 -23.12 17.00
C GLY A 63 -4.08 -22.29 17.93
N ALA A 64 -2.81 -22.68 18.01
CA ALA A 64 -1.80 -21.89 18.70
C ALA A 64 -1.68 -20.47 18.11
N GLY A 65 -1.27 -19.50 18.92
CA GLY A 65 -1.15 -18.10 18.50
C GLY A 65 -0.92 -17.15 19.65
N ILE A 66 -0.71 -15.89 19.29
CA ILE A 66 -0.52 -14.80 20.23
C ILE A 66 -1.40 -13.59 19.88
N GLY A 67 -1.94 -12.96 20.91
CA GLY A 67 -2.66 -11.69 20.81
C GLY A 67 -2.36 -10.80 21.99
N VAL A 68 -2.84 -9.56 21.90
CA VAL A 68 -2.73 -8.57 22.95
C VAL A 68 -4.07 -7.87 23.12
N ASP A 69 -4.47 -7.59 24.36
CA ASP A 69 -5.63 -6.77 24.64
C ASP A 69 -5.28 -5.28 24.81
N ALA A 70 -6.31 -4.45 24.99
CA ALA A 70 -6.15 -3.00 25.15
C ALA A 70 -5.45 -2.58 26.45
N GLN A 71 -5.12 -3.52 27.34
CA GLN A 71 -4.33 -3.28 28.55
C GLN A 71 -2.87 -3.73 28.37
N GLY A 72 -2.49 -4.18 27.17
CA GLY A 72 -1.15 -4.69 26.87
C GLY A 72 -0.89 -6.09 27.40
N ARG A 73 -1.92 -6.83 27.85
CA ARG A 73 -1.78 -8.20 28.35
C ARG A 73 -1.68 -9.16 27.17
N GLU A 74 -0.72 -10.06 27.25
CA GLU A 74 -0.49 -11.08 26.23
C GLU A 74 -1.46 -12.24 26.42
N LEU A 75 -2.07 -12.69 25.32
CA LEU A 75 -2.87 -13.91 25.28
C LEU A 75 -2.08 -14.90 24.45
N VAL A 76 -1.74 -16.05 25.04
CA VAL A 76 -0.90 -17.06 24.37
C VAL A 76 -1.60 -18.41 24.45
N ILE A 77 -1.79 -19.05 23.29
CA ILE A 77 -2.16 -20.47 23.20
C ILE A 77 -0.96 -21.19 22.59
N LEU A 78 -0.31 -22.04 23.38
CA LEU A 78 0.86 -22.81 22.93
C LEU A 78 0.48 -24.12 22.25
N SER A 79 -0.70 -24.66 22.53
CA SER A 79 -1.22 -25.90 21.96
C SER A 79 -2.70 -25.77 21.69
N PRO A 80 -3.21 -26.29 20.55
CA PRO A 80 -4.60 -26.08 20.17
C PRO A 80 -5.60 -26.47 21.26
N VAL A 81 -6.59 -25.62 21.51
CA VAL A 81 -7.63 -25.82 22.52
C VAL A 81 -8.95 -26.11 21.82
N GLU A 82 -9.65 -27.16 22.25
CA GLU A 82 -10.99 -27.45 21.74
C GLU A 82 -12.08 -26.78 22.59
N LYS A 83 -13.14 -26.32 21.94
CA LYS A 83 -14.30 -25.71 22.60
C LYS A 83 -15.58 -26.28 22.00
N GLU A 84 -16.45 -26.79 22.88
CA GLU A 84 -17.79 -27.25 22.50
C GLU A 84 -18.72 -26.04 22.28
N THR A 85 -19.58 -26.12 21.25
CA THR A 85 -20.58 -25.10 20.92
C THR A 85 -21.93 -25.36 21.58
N THR A 86 -22.14 -26.56 22.12
CA THR A 86 -23.41 -26.99 22.75
C THR A 86 -23.80 -26.14 23.96
N GLY A 87 -22.83 -25.59 24.68
CA GLY A 87 -23.06 -24.70 25.83
C GLY A 87 -23.57 -23.30 25.45
N PHE A 88 -23.60 -22.95 24.17
CA PHE A 88 -24.03 -21.63 23.71
C PHE A 88 -25.55 -21.52 23.59
N THR A 89 -26.15 -20.65 24.40
CA THR A 89 -27.60 -20.39 24.44
C THR A 89 -28.03 -19.11 23.71
N GLY A 90 -27.07 -18.31 23.22
CA GLY A 90 -27.31 -16.98 22.66
C GLY A 90 -27.86 -16.90 21.23
N GLY A 91 -28.38 -18.00 20.68
CA GLY A 91 -28.98 -18.04 19.33
C GLY A 91 -28.26 -18.96 18.34
N LEU A 92 -28.32 -18.62 17.05
CA LEU A 92 -27.71 -19.37 15.93
C LEU A 92 -26.43 -18.72 15.39
N LYS A 93 -26.03 -17.57 15.92
CA LYS A 93 -24.78 -16.88 15.59
C LYS A 93 -23.97 -16.70 16.86
N ALA A 94 -22.73 -17.17 16.87
CA ALA A 94 -21.85 -17.11 18.02
C ALA A 94 -20.48 -16.57 17.60
N TYR A 95 -20.08 -15.45 18.18
CA TYR A 95 -18.70 -14.98 18.10
C TYR A 95 -17.83 -15.82 19.01
N VAL A 96 -16.70 -16.27 18.47
CA VAL A 96 -15.62 -16.89 19.25
C VAL A 96 -14.72 -15.78 19.74
N LEU A 97 -14.66 -15.60 21.05
CA LEU A 97 -13.90 -14.56 21.70
C LEU A 97 -12.81 -15.18 22.57
N ILE A 98 -11.65 -14.52 22.62
CA ILE A 98 -10.58 -14.84 23.56
C ILE A 98 -10.32 -13.63 24.44
N GLN A 99 -10.07 -13.86 25.73
CA GLN A 99 -9.74 -12.82 26.71
C GLN A 99 -8.62 -13.30 27.63
N TYR A 100 -7.88 -12.36 28.23
CA TYR A 100 -6.87 -12.68 29.21
C TYR A 100 -7.47 -13.47 30.38
N GLY A 101 -6.74 -14.47 30.85
CA GLY A 101 -7.12 -15.28 32.00
C GLY A 101 -5.89 -15.64 32.80
N GLU A 102 -6.04 -15.60 34.11
CA GLU A 102 -4.99 -15.95 35.06
C GLU A 102 -5.62 -16.72 36.21
N ASN A 103 -5.00 -17.83 36.60
CA ASN A 103 -5.44 -18.63 37.74
C ASN A 103 -4.23 -19.16 38.50
N GLN A 104 -4.43 -19.48 39.77
CA GLN A 104 -3.42 -20.19 40.55
C GLN A 104 -3.25 -21.63 40.06
N ALA A 105 -2.01 -22.12 40.04
CA ALA A 105 -1.61 -23.42 39.51
C ALA A 105 -0.56 -24.09 40.40
N ASP A 106 -0.40 -25.41 40.22
CA ASP A 106 0.52 -26.27 40.96
C ASP A 106 0.33 -26.19 42.48
N PRO A 107 -0.69 -26.90 43.01
CA PRO A 107 -0.97 -26.91 44.44
C PRO A 107 0.26 -27.40 45.22
N LYS A 108 0.49 -26.81 46.39
CA LYS A 108 1.58 -27.22 47.28
C LYS A 108 1.42 -28.72 47.60
N ARG A 109 2.51 -29.49 47.43
CA ARG A 109 2.54 -30.97 47.47
C ARG A 109 2.06 -31.63 48.78
N ASN A 110 1.71 -30.85 49.81
CA ASN A 110 1.28 -31.34 51.13
C ASN A 110 -0.24 -31.43 51.28
N ALA A 111 -0.99 -31.44 50.18
CA ALA A 111 -2.46 -31.48 50.21
C ALA A 111 -3.07 -32.89 50.15
N GLU A 112 -2.28 -33.97 50.03
CA GLU A 112 -2.81 -35.33 49.81
C GLU A 112 -2.53 -36.38 50.88
N ASP A 113 -1.78 -36.09 51.95
CA ASP A 113 -1.59 -37.10 52.99
C ASP A 113 -1.87 -36.54 54.39
N GLY A 114 -2.87 -37.14 55.04
CA GLY A 114 -3.50 -36.67 56.28
C GLY A 114 -2.67 -36.86 57.54
N SER A 115 -1.34 -36.72 57.49
CA SER A 115 -0.53 -36.68 58.70
C SER A 115 0.71 -35.81 58.49
N ASN A 116 0.81 -34.77 59.33
CA ASN A 116 1.90 -33.79 59.43
C ASN A 116 1.80 -32.58 58.47
N ALA A 117 0.65 -31.89 58.51
CA ALA A 117 0.59 -30.49 58.15
C ALA A 117 0.97 -29.65 59.38
N GLU A 118 2.25 -29.26 59.51
CA GLU A 118 2.65 -28.36 60.61
C GLU A 118 2.07 -26.94 60.49
N ASP A 119 1.34 -26.58 59.42
CA ASP A 119 0.70 -25.25 59.34
C ASP A 119 -0.68 -25.17 58.64
N GLY A 120 -1.24 -26.26 58.08
CA GLY A 120 -2.60 -26.22 57.50
C GLY A 120 -2.83 -25.24 56.31
N ILE A 121 -1.82 -24.53 55.82
CA ILE A 121 -1.94 -23.54 54.74
C ILE A 121 -2.07 -24.26 53.39
N LYS A 122 -3.30 -24.25 52.85
CA LYS A 122 -3.57 -24.57 51.44
C LYS A 122 -3.09 -23.43 50.56
N GLY A 123 -2.30 -23.73 49.53
CA GLY A 123 -1.76 -22.72 48.61
C GLY A 123 -1.26 -23.32 47.30
N TYR A 124 -1.03 -22.45 46.34
CA TYR A 124 -0.54 -22.78 45.00
C TYR A 124 0.84 -22.15 44.80
N THR A 125 1.70 -22.84 44.05
CA THR A 125 3.11 -22.44 43.89
C THR A 125 3.37 -21.59 42.65
N ARG A 126 2.41 -21.53 41.72
CA ARG A 126 2.53 -20.80 40.45
C ARG A 126 1.25 -20.05 40.11
N TRP A 127 1.40 -19.03 39.27
CA TRP A 127 0.32 -18.43 38.50
C TRP A 127 0.40 -18.96 37.08
N MET A 128 -0.75 -19.29 36.50
CA MET A 128 -0.89 -19.72 35.11
C MET A 128 -1.67 -18.66 34.35
N GLU A 129 -0.99 -18.02 33.41
CA GLU A 129 -1.61 -17.15 32.40
C GLU A 129 -2.18 -18.04 31.30
N ALA A 130 -3.49 -18.26 31.33
CA ALA A 130 -4.21 -19.11 30.39
C ALA A 130 -5.44 -18.34 29.88
N PRO A 131 -5.45 -17.94 28.60
CA PRO A 131 -6.56 -17.17 28.06
C PRO A 131 -7.86 -17.98 28.08
N LYS A 132 -8.98 -17.27 28.30
CA LYS A 132 -10.31 -17.87 28.32
C LYS A 132 -10.94 -17.71 26.95
N ILE A 133 -11.57 -18.78 26.48
CA ILE A 133 -12.28 -18.82 25.18
C ILE A 133 -13.77 -18.93 25.46
N ASP A 134 -14.54 -17.97 24.97
CA ASP A 134 -15.97 -17.85 25.19
C ASP A 134 -16.73 -17.73 23.87
N LEU A 135 -17.98 -18.20 23.89
CA LEU A 135 -18.92 -18.02 22.79
C LEU A 135 -19.94 -16.97 23.21
N HIS A 136 -20.09 -15.92 22.40
CA HIS A 136 -20.96 -14.79 22.74
C HIS A 136 -21.85 -14.41 21.55
N LYS A 137 -23.07 -13.92 21.83
CA LYS A 137 -24.01 -13.50 20.78
C LYS A 137 -23.59 -12.19 20.10
N ASP A 138 -22.95 -11.31 20.86
CA ASP A 138 -22.46 -10.00 20.43
C ASP A 138 -20.95 -10.04 20.20
N ASN A 139 -20.47 -9.20 19.28
CA ASN A 139 -19.05 -9.06 18.98
C ASN A 139 -18.36 -8.16 20.03
N LEU A 140 -17.97 -8.74 21.17
CA LEU A 140 -17.32 -7.97 22.23
C LEU A 140 -15.89 -7.54 21.89
N GLY A 141 -15.27 -8.04 20.82
CA GLY A 141 -13.95 -7.53 20.38
C GLY A 141 -13.98 -6.07 19.92
N LEU A 142 -15.17 -5.55 19.60
CA LEU A 142 -15.39 -4.15 19.25
C LEU A 142 -15.80 -3.27 20.44
N SER A 143 -15.78 -3.80 21.67
CA SER A 143 -16.12 -3.02 22.86
C SER A 143 -15.02 -2.04 23.21
N GLU A 144 -15.40 -0.90 23.80
CA GLU A 144 -14.45 0.14 24.24
C GLU A 144 -13.45 -0.37 25.28
N SER A 145 -13.79 -1.42 26.05
CA SER A 145 -12.87 -2.03 27.02
C SER A 145 -11.66 -2.69 26.37
N GLY A 146 -11.78 -3.12 25.11
CA GLY A 146 -10.75 -3.83 24.34
C GLY A 146 -10.18 -5.08 25.03
N THR A 147 -10.92 -5.70 25.94
CA THR A 147 -10.48 -6.87 26.72
C THR A 147 -10.68 -8.21 26.00
N TYR A 148 -11.51 -8.21 24.97
CA TYR A 148 -11.81 -9.37 24.13
C TYR A 148 -11.17 -9.19 22.76
N ILE A 149 -10.77 -10.31 22.16
CA ILE A 149 -10.33 -10.38 20.77
C ILE A 149 -11.28 -11.32 20.03
N THR A 150 -11.81 -10.86 18.91
CA THR A 150 -12.70 -11.66 18.06
C THR A 150 -11.91 -12.56 17.12
N LEU A 151 -12.16 -13.87 17.20
CA LEU A 151 -11.45 -14.90 16.43
C LEU A 151 -12.24 -15.45 15.25
N ALA A 152 -13.56 -15.52 15.36
CA ALA A 152 -14.45 -15.99 14.30
C ALA A 152 -15.90 -15.66 14.60
N LEU A 153 -16.75 -15.73 13.58
CA LEU A 153 -18.20 -15.83 13.71
C LEU A 153 -18.65 -17.21 13.25
N ILE A 154 -19.31 -17.95 14.13
CA ILE A 154 -19.85 -19.27 13.83
C ILE A 154 -21.35 -19.16 13.59
N THR A 155 -21.81 -19.73 12.49
CA THR A 155 -23.24 -19.96 12.24
C THR A 155 -23.60 -21.40 12.62
N LEU A 156 -24.59 -21.54 13.47
CA LEU A 156 -25.11 -22.81 14.00
C LEU A 156 -26.48 -23.14 13.38
N ASP A 157 -26.80 -24.42 13.28
CA ASP A 157 -28.15 -24.91 13.00
C ASP A 157 -29.02 -25.00 14.27
N ALA A 158 -30.28 -25.40 14.10
CA ALA A 158 -31.23 -25.56 15.21
C ALA A 158 -30.78 -26.57 16.30
N ASN A 159 -29.93 -27.54 15.93
CA ASN A 159 -29.35 -28.56 16.80
C ASN A 159 -27.96 -28.18 17.34
N LYS A 160 -27.54 -26.92 17.15
CA LYS A 160 -26.22 -26.37 17.52
C LYS A 160 -25.04 -26.96 16.72
N GLY A 161 -25.33 -27.59 15.59
CA GLY A 161 -24.33 -28.01 14.61
C GLY A 161 -23.72 -26.82 13.89
N ILE A 162 -22.40 -26.85 13.73
CA ILE A 162 -21.63 -25.80 13.05
C ILE A 162 -21.90 -25.90 11.53
N LEU A 163 -22.55 -24.88 10.97
CA LEU A 163 -22.80 -24.76 9.53
C LEU A 163 -21.67 -24.03 8.81
N ASN A 164 -21.18 -22.93 9.38
CA ASN A 164 -20.15 -22.10 8.79
C ASN A 164 -19.26 -21.48 9.87
N ILE A 165 -17.98 -21.27 9.53
CA ILE A 165 -17.02 -20.49 10.32
C ILE A 165 -16.55 -19.35 9.43
N ASP A 166 -16.90 -18.13 9.79
CA ASP A 166 -16.46 -16.91 9.13
C ASP A 166 -15.23 -16.34 9.87
N LEU A 167 -14.09 -16.36 9.19
CA LEU A 167 -12.81 -15.84 9.68
C LEU A 167 -12.55 -14.38 9.24
N SER A 168 -13.42 -13.78 8.43
CA SER A 168 -13.24 -12.39 7.97
C SER A 168 -13.43 -11.36 9.10
N VAL A 169 -14.09 -11.76 10.18
CA VAL A 169 -14.33 -10.94 11.38
C VAL A 169 -13.16 -10.94 12.37
N ARG A 170 -12.04 -11.60 12.04
CA ARG A 170 -10.85 -11.67 12.91
C ARG A 170 -10.32 -10.28 13.21
N GLN A 171 -10.10 -10.01 14.48
CA GLN A 171 -9.59 -8.74 14.96
C GLN A 171 -8.07 -8.80 15.08
N HIS A 172 -7.36 -8.16 14.15
CA HIS A 172 -5.90 -8.07 14.21
C HIS A 172 -5.45 -6.81 14.98
N ALA A 173 -4.35 -6.94 15.71
CA ALA A 173 -3.75 -5.80 16.39
C ALA A 173 -3.11 -4.85 15.37
N ASN A 174 -3.22 -3.55 15.61
CA ASN A 174 -2.61 -2.52 14.78
C ASN A 174 -1.56 -1.75 15.58
N ALA A 175 -0.47 -1.36 14.93
CA ALA A 175 0.47 -0.39 15.49
C ALA A 175 0.10 1.04 15.04
N ARG A 176 0.10 2.00 15.96
CA ARG A 176 -0.06 3.43 15.64
C ARG A 176 1.17 4.17 16.12
N LEU A 177 1.96 4.67 15.18
CA LEU A 177 3.14 5.48 15.48
C LEU A 177 2.73 6.96 15.39
N PRO A 178 2.89 7.76 16.46
CA PRO A 178 2.39 9.15 16.49
C PRO A 178 3.22 10.10 15.61
N ARG A 179 4.34 9.63 15.07
CA ARG A 179 5.33 10.40 14.30
C ARG A 179 5.88 9.53 13.18
N ASN A 180 7.06 9.91 12.68
CA ASN A 180 7.74 9.30 11.55
C ASN A 180 8.19 7.86 11.84
N VAL A 181 8.32 7.08 10.77
CA VAL A 181 8.98 5.77 10.78
C VAL A 181 10.28 5.88 10.00
N THR A 182 11.39 5.46 10.60
CA THR A 182 12.69 5.35 9.92
C THR A 182 13.01 3.89 9.68
N ILE A 183 13.29 3.52 8.43
CA ILE A 183 13.62 2.17 8.00
C ILE A 183 15.06 2.17 7.49
N GLY A 184 15.87 1.16 7.85
CA GLY A 184 17.28 1.10 7.47
C GLY A 184 18.19 2.06 8.23
N TYR A 185 17.94 2.31 9.52
CA TYR A 185 18.82 3.19 10.31
C TYR A 185 20.27 2.67 10.28
N GLY A 186 21.18 3.48 9.74
CA GLY A 186 22.60 3.13 9.60
C GLY A 186 22.96 2.23 8.40
N GLY A 187 22.02 1.95 7.48
CA GLY A 187 22.26 1.08 6.33
C GLY A 187 21.14 1.09 5.31
N ASP A 188 21.04 0.01 4.53
CA ASP A 188 19.93 -0.20 3.58
C ASP A 188 18.84 -1.05 4.24
N GLY A 189 17.58 -0.66 4.03
CA GLY A 189 16.41 -1.32 4.61
C GLY A 189 15.17 -1.09 3.76
N VAL A 190 14.27 -2.06 3.77
CA VAL A 190 13.10 -2.08 2.87
C VAL A 190 11.80 -2.13 3.67
N LEU A 191 10.85 -1.28 3.29
CA LEU A 191 9.47 -1.38 3.73
C LEU A 191 8.65 -2.11 2.65
N ASN A 192 8.16 -3.31 2.96
CA ASN A 192 7.29 -4.07 2.06
C ASN A 192 5.83 -3.78 2.39
N VAL A 193 5.08 -3.29 1.40
CA VAL A 193 3.67 -2.90 1.55
C VAL A 193 2.88 -3.35 0.34
N ARG A 194 1.59 -3.59 0.56
CA ARG A 194 0.63 -3.80 -0.54
C ARG A 194 0.01 -2.49 -1.00
N HIS A 195 -0.37 -1.63 -0.04
CA HIS A 195 -1.02 -0.35 -0.28
C HIS A 195 -0.40 0.73 0.63
N VAL A 196 -0.48 1.98 0.18
CA VAL A 196 -0.15 3.18 0.97
C VAL A 196 -1.25 4.21 0.69
N ASP A 197 -1.93 4.64 1.73
CA ASP A 197 -2.99 5.64 1.64
C ASP A 197 -2.50 6.97 2.24
N GLY A 198 -2.76 8.09 1.57
CA GLY A 198 -2.51 9.43 2.11
C GLY A 198 -3.48 9.78 3.24
N LYS A 199 -3.06 10.69 4.12
CA LYS A 199 -3.77 11.09 5.34
C LYS A 199 -3.64 12.60 5.53
N HIS A 200 -4.73 13.24 5.94
CA HIS A 200 -4.73 14.65 6.28
C HIS A 200 -3.77 14.93 7.43
N TRP A 201 -3.09 16.07 7.38
CA TRP A 201 -2.03 16.39 8.34
C TRP A 201 -2.54 16.77 9.75
N GLU A 202 -3.79 17.23 9.87
CA GLU A 202 -4.40 17.62 11.17
C GLU A 202 -5.27 16.53 11.82
N ASN A 203 -5.69 15.52 11.08
CA ASN A 203 -6.71 14.58 11.56
C ASN A 203 -6.59 13.20 10.92
N ASP A 204 -7.50 12.28 11.27
CA ASP A 204 -7.42 10.88 10.84
C ASP A 204 -8.09 10.56 9.49
N SER A 205 -8.59 11.56 8.76
CA SER A 205 -9.20 11.38 7.43
C SER A 205 -8.17 11.15 6.32
N LYS A 206 -8.62 10.54 5.21
CA LYS A 206 -7.81 10.34 3.99
C LYS A 206 -7.57 11.66 3.25
N ASP A 207 -6.41 11.77 2.59
CA ASP A 207 -5.97 12.91 1.79
C ASP A 207 -4.97 12.46 0.70
N ASP A 208 -4.42 13.39 -0.06
CA ASP A 208 -3.38 13.14 -1.06
C ASP A 208 -2.13 12.47 -0.46
N LEU A 209 -1.50 11.60 -1.25
CA LEU A 209 -0.22 10.97 -0.89
C LEU A 209 0.95 11.85 -1.35
N PHE A 210 1.59 12.51 -0.39
CA PHE A 210 2.80 13.30 -0.65
C PHE A 210 4.06 12.45 -0.47
N LEU A 211 4.84 12.27 -1.54
CA LEU A 211 6.12 11.57 -1.50
C LEU A 211 7.27 12.57 -1.61
N ASN A 212 8.24 12.45 -0.70
CA ASN A 212 9.45 13.28 -0.69
C ASN A 212 9.18 14.79 -0.58
N TRP A 213 8.11 15.16 0.11
CA TRP A 213 7.68 16.54 0.27
C TRP A 213 8.73 17.41 0.97
N LYS A 214 9.04 18.57 0.37
CA LYS A 214 10.00 19.57 0.88
C LYS A 214 11.43 19.06 1.17
N THR A 215 11.82 17.90 0.64
CA THR A 215 13.19 17.38 0.83
C THR A 215 14.14 17.82 -0.29
N GLY A 216 13.61 18.21 -1.46
CA GLY A 216 14.40 18.48 -2.67
C GLY A 216 15.03 17.23 -3.29
N LYS A 217 14.53 16.04 -2.94
CA LYS A 217 15.02 14.76 -3.46
C LYS A 217 14.05 14.16 -4.49
N ASN A 218 14.55 13.26 -5.32
CA ASN A 218 13.76 12.59 -6.36
C ASN A 218 12.91 11.44 -5.79
N VAL A 219 11.76 11.18 -6.42
CA VAL A 219 11.03 9.92 -6.23
C VAL A 219 11.47 8.96 -7.35
N LEU A 220 12.09 7.85 -6.98
CA LEU A 220 12.51 6.81 -7.94
C LEU A 220 11.48 5.67 -7.90
N LEU A 221 10.86 5.35 -9.04
CA LEU A 221 9.82 4.32 -9.13
C LEU A 221 10.29 3.19 -10.06
N GLY A 222 10.31 1.96 -9.54
CA GLY A 222 10.70 0.80 -10.35
C GLY A 222 12.14 0.84 -10.86
N PHE A 223 13.05 1.43 -10.08
CA PHE A 223 14.45 1.67 -10.44
C PHE A 223 15.39 0.57 -9.91
N GLY A 224 16.37 0.14 -10.70
CA GLY A 224 17.38 -0.85 -10.33
C GLY A 224 18.09 -1.44 -11.55
N GLU A 225 19.25 -2.08 -11.35
CA GLU A 225 19.97 -2.73 -12.45
C GLU A 225 19.17 -3.94 -12.98
N ASN A 226 18.99 -4.00 -14.30
CA ASN A 226 18.37 -5.11 -15.02
C ASN A 226 16.91 -5.45 -14.64
N THR A 227 16.22 -4.61 -13.86
CA THR A 227 14.81 -4.79 -13.52
C THR A 227 13.95 -3.75 -14.24
N LYS A 228 12.97 -4.21 -15.02
CA LYS A 228 12.01 -3.33 -15.70
C LYS A 228 10.72 -3.29 -14.88
N SER A 229 10.18 -2.11 -14.71
CA SER A 229 8.89 -1.87 -14.07
C SER A 229 8.14 -0.78 -14.80
N SER A 230 6.81 -0.85 -14.79
CA SER A 230 5.93 0.15 -15.41
C SER A 230 5.15 0.89 -14.32
N LEU A 231 4.93 2.19 -14.53
CA LEU A 231 3.96 2.97 -13.76
C LEU A 231 2.58 2.83 -14.43
N PHE A 232 1.60 2.28 -13.72
CA PHE A 232 0.23 2.19 -14.18
C PHE A 232 -0.64 3.22 -13.46
N VAL A 233 -1.30 4.09 -14.23
CA VAL A 233 -2.23 5.11 -13.74
C VAL A 233 -3.53 4.95 -14.51
N SER A 234 -4.65 4.81 -13.79
CA SER A 234 -5.98 4.65 -14.41
C SER A 234 -6.66 5.98 -14.75
N GLY A 235 -6.21 7.08 -14.16
CA GLY A 235 -6.66 8.43 -14.43
C GLY A 235 -5.61 9.25 -15.18
N ASP A 236 -5.80 10.57 -15.16
CA ASP A 236 -4.94 11.51 -15.87
C ASP A 236 -3.63 11.79 -15.12
N VAL A 237 -2.54 11.96 -15.86
CA VAL A 237 -1.22 12.33 -15.33
C VAL A 237 -0.95 13.80 -15.63
N GLY A 238 -0.99 14.63 -14.59
CA GLY A 238 -0.61 16.05 -14.65
C GLY A 238 0.87 16.26 -14.31
N ILE A 239 1.61 16.96 -15.16
CA ILE A 239 2.98 17.43 -14.89
C ILE A 239 2.97 18.95 -14.97
N GLY A 240 3.28 19.62 -13.85
CA GLY A 240 3.21 21.09 -13.77
C GLY A 240 1.79 21.66 -13.72
N THR A 241 0.78 20.80 -13.55
CA THR A 241 -0.63 21.16 -13.44
C THR A 241 -1.33 20.25 -12.43
N SER A 242 -2.28 20.80 -11.68
CA SER A 242 -3.17 20.06 -10.77
C SER A 242 -4.57 19.84 -11.34
N ALA A 243 -4.83 20.34 -12.55
CA ALA A 243 -6.11 20.26 -13.24
C ALA A 243 -5.88 19.74 -14.65
N ALA A 244 -5.43 18.49 -14.75
CA ALA A 244 -5.21 17.82 -16.03
C ALA A 244 -6.54 17.68 -16.79
N ALA A 245 -6.56 18.06 -18.06
CA ALA A 245 -7.74 17.92 -18.94
C ALA A 245 -7.64 16.69 -19.87
N HIS A 246 -6.49 16.02 -19.87
CA HIS A 246 -6.15 14.89 -20.73
C HIS A 246 -5.35 13.84 -19.96
N SER A 247 -5.33 12.60 -20.47
CA SER A 247 -4.65 11.48 -19.81
C SER A 247 -3.16 11.67 -19.55
N LEU A 248 -2.49 12.49 -20.37
CA LEU A 248 -1.19 13.07 -20.06
C LEU A 248 -1.27 14.56 -20.37
N ASP A 249 -1.22 15.40 -19.33
CA ASP A 249 -1.28 16.85 -19.43
C ASP A 249 0.01 17.45 -18.84
N VAL A 250 0.84 18.01 -19.71
CA VAL A 250 2.14 18.55 -19.34
C VAL A 250 2.14 20.05 -19.57
N ARG A 251 2.19 20.81 -18.48
CA ARG A 251 2.33 22.26 -18.48
C ARG A 251 3.79 22.63 -18.20
N GLY A 252 4.54 22.89 -19.26
CA GLY A 252 5.93 23.30 -19.20
C GLY A 252 6.31 24.22 -20.36
N THR A 253 7.58 24.63 -20.40
CA THR A 253 8.12 25.44 -21.51
C THR A 253 8.40 24.63 -22.76
N SER A 254 8.69 23.33 -22.59
CA SER A 254 8.96 22.39 -23.68
C SER A 254 8.65 20.96 -23.24
N ILE A 255 8.22 20.11 -24.17
CA ILE A 255 8.00 18.67 -23.94
C ILE A 255 8.91 17.90 -24.87
N LYS A 256 9.79 17.07 -24.31
CA LYS A 256 10.75 16.25 -25.06
C LYS A 256 10.30 14.79 -25.11
N LEU A 257 10.28 14.22 -26.32
CA LEU A 257 10.12 12.79 -26.60
C LEU A 257 11.41 12.28 -27.26
N GLY A 258 12.23 11.54 -26.51
CA GLY A 258 13.57 11.13 -26.92
C GLY A 258 13.68 9.67 -27.37
N LEU A 259 14.52 9.41 -28.38
CA LEU A 259 14.86 8.07 -28.90
C LEU A 259 16.38 7.80 -28.86
N GLU A 260 17.13 8.56 -28.07
CA GLU A 260 18.60 8.67 -28.06
C GLU A 260 19.28 7.37 -27.62
N VAL A 261 18.62 6.58 -26.76
CA VAL A 261 19.14 5.28 -26.28
C VAL A 261 19.39 4.30 -27.45
N ARG A 262 18.75 4.52 -28.60
CA ARG A 262 18.95 3.74 -29.82
C ARG A 262 19.63 4.53 -30.95
N GLY A 263 20.23 5.68 -30.63
CA GLY A 263 20.88 6.57 -31.59
C GLY A 263 19.92 7.47 -32.39
N GLY A 264 18.63 7.49 -32.06
CA GLY A 264 17.67 8.41 -32.67
C GLY A 264 17.77 9.84 -32.13
N GLY A 265 17.21 10.81 -32.87
CA GLY A 265 17.10 12.20 -32.44
C GLY A 265 16.02 12.42 -31.36
N GLN A 266 15.67 13.69 -31.15
CA GLN A 266 14.67 14.11 -30.17
C GLN A 266 13.56 14.89 -30.86
N LEU A 267 12.31 14.61 -30.51
CA LEU A 267 11.18 15.49 -30.86
C LEU A 267 10.88 16.39 -29.67
N ILE A 268 10.98 17.70 -29.87
CA ILE A 268 10.58 18.69 -28.88
C ILE A 268 9.32 19.40 -29.36
N ILE A 269 8.33 19.49 -28.47
CA ILE A 269 7.15 20.35 -28.62
C ILE A 269 7.42 21.60 -27.78
N GLY A 270 7.58 22.74 -28.45
CA GLY A 270 7.98 24.01 -27.83
C GLY A 270 7.34 25.22 -28.49
N HIS A 271 7.90 26.41 -28.23
CA HIS A 271 7.53 27.68 -28.84
C HIS A 271 8.79 28.53 -29.07
N GLY A 272 8.74 29.50 -29.97
CA GLY A 272 9.93 30.25 -30.38
C GLY A 272 10.24 31.43 -29.46
N GLU A 273 9.28 32.35 -29.34
CA GLU A 273 9.41 33.55 -28.49
C GLU A 273 8.37 33.55 -27.39
N PRO A 274 8.60 34.23 -26.24
CA PRO A 274 7.58 34.40 -25.22
C PRO A 274 6.31 35.03 -25.82
N ASN A 275 5.17 34.35 -25.64
CA ASN A 275 3.83 34.78 -26.09
C ASN A 275 3.63 34.83 -27.63
N ASP A 276 4.41 34.10 -28.41
CA ASP A 276 4.17 34.00 -29.86
C ASP A 276 2.91 33.19 -30.22
N ASN A 277 2.37 32.43 -29.26
CA ASN A 277 1.22 31.54 -29.41
C ASN A 277 1.41 30.53 -30.56
N LYS A 278 2.65 30.06 -30.75
CA LYS A 278 2.99 29.04 -31.73
C LYS A 278 3.36 27.72 -31.05
N ILE A 279 3.18 26.63 -31.78
CA ILE A 279 3.64 25.30 -31.38
C ILE A 279 4.62 24.83 -32.43
N TYR A 280 5.84 24.52 -32.01
CA TYR A 280 6.89 24.00 -32.88
C TYR A 280 7.02 22.49 -32.68
N LEU A 281 7.24 21.76 -33.77
CA LEU A 281 7.73 20.38 -33.76
C LEU A 281 9.18 20.42 -34.18
N GLU A 282 10.08 20.37 -33.22
CA GLU A 282 11.51 20.60 -33.45
C GLU A 282 12.27 19.28 -33.42
N ALA A 283 13.02 19.00 -34.48
CA ALA A 283 13.84 17.81 -34.61
C ALA A 283 15.29 18.13 -34.22
N PHE A 284 15.67 17.78 -33.01
CA PHE A 284 17.01 18.00 -32.49
C PHE A 284 17.94 16.83 -32.79
N SER A 285 19.22 17.13 -33.02
CA SER A 285 20.29 16.14 -33.11
C SER A 285 20.36 15.30 -31.83
N ALA A 286 20.99 14.13 -31.89
CA ALA A 286 21.06 13.21 -30.75
C ALA A 286 21.67 13.85 -29.48
N ASP A 287 22.66 14.73 -29.65
CA ASP A 287 23.30 15.50 -28.58
C ASP A 287 22.54 16.77 -28.15
N GLY A 288 21.47 17.12 -28.87
CA GLY A 288 20.65 18.30 -28.61
C GLY A 288 21.29 19.65 -28.95
N THR A 289 22.43 19.68 -29.62
CA THR A 289 23.16 20.94 -29.92
C THR A 289 22.85 21.51 -31.31
N GLY A 290 22.20 20.72 -32.18
CA GLY A 290 21.83 21.10 -33.54
C GLY A 290 20.55 20.41 -34.00
N HIS A 291 20.44 20.23 -35.32
CA HIS A 291 19.27 19.64 -35.96
C HIS A 291 19.47 18.15 -36.21
N ALA A 292 18.40 17.36 -36.10
CA ALA A 292 18.41 16.01 -36.64
C ALA A 292 18.61 16.06 -38.16
N ASP A 293 19.22 15.03 -38.74
CA ASP A 293 19.47 14.96 -40.19
C ASP A 293 18.16 15.02 -41.00
N GLU A 294 17.07 14.46 -40.46
CA GLU A 294 15.75 14.47 -41.08
C GLU A 294 14.63 14.29 -40.03
N LEU A 295 13.48 14.97 -40.25
CA LEU A 295 12.23 14.67 -39.56
C LEU A 295 11.29 13.90 -40.50
N LEU A 296 11.14 12.61 -40.24
CA LEU A 296 10.31 11.72 -41.04
C LEU A 296 8.93 11.48 -40.41
N LEU A 297 7.87 11.58 -41.21
CA LEU A 297 6.50 11.18 -40.83
C LEU A 297 6.15 9.86 -41.52
N THR A 298 6.49 8.72 -40.90
CA THR A 298 6.37 7.38 -41.50
C THR A 298 5.33 6.50 -40.80
N GLY A 299 4.89 5.45 -41.50
CA GLY A 299 4.18 4.32 -40.92
C GLY A 299 5.10 3.37 -40.14
N LYS A 300 4.57 2.21 -39.79
CA LYS A 300 5.29 1.16 -39.05
C LYS A 300 6.58 0.76 -39.79
N TRP A 301 7.70 0.67 -39.07
CA TRP A 301 9.01 0.29 -39.62
C TRP A 301 9.48 1.17 -40.78
N ALA A 302 9.25 2.49 -40.70
CA ALA A 302 9.59 3.45 -41.76
C ALA A 302 8.90 3.22 -43.11
N ALA A 303 7.82 2.43 -43.15
CA ALA A 303 6.98 2.31 -44.35
C ALA A 303 6.21 3.61 -44.63
N ASN A 304 5.61 3.73 -45.81
CA ASN A 304 4.75 4.86 -46.14
C ASN A 304 3.56 4.96 -45.18
N VAL A 305 3.25 6.17 -44.70
CA VAL A 305 1.93 6.43 -44.09
C VAL A 305 0.89 6.31 -45.23
N PRO A 306 -0.18 5.52 -45.07
CA PRO A 306 -1.17 5.34 -46.14
C PRO A 306 -1.82 6.65 -46.62
N LYS A 307 -1.93 7.65 -45.73
CA LYS A 307 -2.39 9.01 -46.06
C LYS A 307 -1.86 10.00 -45.04
N LEU A 308 -1.21 11.07 -45.50
CA LEU A 308 -0.89 12.26 -44.70
C LEU A 308 -1.77 13.42 -45.17
N THR A 309 -2.44 14.11 -44.25
CA THR A 309 -3.33 15.24 -44.56
C THR A 309 -2.99 16.42 -43.67
N PHE A 310 -2.82 17.60 -44.27
CA PHE A 310 -2.72 18.86 -43.55
C PHE A 310 -4.05 19.60 -43.70
N HIS A 311 -4.68 19.95 -42.58
CA HIS A 311 -5.93 20.69 -42.54
C HIS A 311 -5.66 22.09 -41.97
N ALA A 312 -5.31 23.02 -42.84
CA ALA A 312 -4.96 24.39 -42.48
C ALA A 312 -5.52 25.35 -43.54
N ASP A 313 -5.88 26.56 -43.12
CA ASP A 313 -6.31 27.63 -44.02
C ASP A 313 -5.20 28.04 -45.00
N ALA A 314 -3.93 27.96 -44.55
CA ALA A 314 -2.75 28.16 -45.38
C ALA A 314 -1.66 27.14 -45.01
N THR A 315 -1.10 26.48 -46.01
CA THR A 315 0.09 25.61 -45.87
C THR A 315 1.24 26.20 -46.66
N SER A 316 2.41 26.34 -46.02
CA SER A 316 3.62 26.88 -46.64
C SER A 316 4.78 25.92 -46.47
N ILE A 317 5.59 25.76 -47.51
CA ILE A 317 6.86 25.04 -47.49
C ILE A 317 7.93 26.05 -47.86
N ASN A 318 8.82 26.37 -46.92
CA ASN A 318 9.94 27.26 -47.14
C ASN A 318 11.18 26.42 -47.50
N GLY A 319 11.26 26.04 -48.77
CA GLY A 319 12.26 25.12 -49.32
C GLY A 319 11.74 24.45 -50.59
N ASN A 320 12.47 23.44 -51.08
CA ASN A 320 12.03 22.66 -52.24
C ASN A 320 10.92 21.68 -51.85
N LEU A 321 9.88 21.57 -52.69
CA LEU A 321 8.87 20.51 -52.59
C LEU A 321 9.15 19.44 -53.67
N THR A 322 9.50 18.23 -53.23
CA THR A 322 9.61 17.05 -54.10
C THR A 322 8.36 16.19 -53.96
N VAL A 323 7.71 15.87 -55.09
CA VAL A 323 6.52 14.98 -55.12
C VAL A 323 6.83 13.81 -56.05
N GLY A 324 6.90 12.59 -55.50
CA GLY A 324 7.15 11.38 -56.29
C GLY A 324 5.94 10.89 -57.11
N GLY A 325 4.78 11.54 -56.95
CA GLY A 325 3.54 11.24 -57.66
C GLY A 325 2.92 12.50 -58.27
N ASN A 326 1.59 12.49 -58.43
CA ASN A 326 0.86 13.60 -59.05
C ASN A 326 0.57 14.73 -58.06
N ILE A 327 0.56 15.97 -58.56
CA ILE A 327 -0.02 17.13 -57.87
C ILE A 327 -1.42 17.35 -58.44
N THR A 328 -2.42 17.31 -57.56
CA THR A 328 -3.84 17.53 -57.92
C THR A 328 -4.35 18.79 -57.25
N LEU A 329 -4.95 19.70 -58.02
CA LEU A 329 -5.62 20.90 -57.52
C LEU A 329 -7.13 20.78 -57.75
N ALA A 330 -7.95 21.19 -56.77
CA ALA A 330 -9.40 21.25 -56.98
C ALA A 330 -9.77 22.31 -58.03
N ALA A 331 -10.92 22.15 -58.69
CA ALA A 331 -11.36 23.03 -59.77
C ALA A 331 -11.35 24.51 -59.37
N GLY A 332 -10.81 25.36 -60.24
CA GLY A 332 -10.68 26.80 -60.00
C GLY A 332 -9.40 27.23 -59.28
N ASN A 333 -8.59 26.30 -58.77
CA ASN A 333 -7.28 26.61 -58.17
C ASN A 333 -6.17 26.71 -59.23
N GLN A 334 -5.08 27.38 -58.86
CA GLN A 334 -3.97 27.71 -59.75
C GLN A 334 -2.64 27.29 -59.15
N LEU A 335 -1.70 26.90 -60.02
CA LEU A 335 -0.28 26.91 -59.70
C LEU A 335 0.28 28.24 -60.20
N ASN A 336 0.79 29.07 -59.29
CA ASN A 336 1.26 30.41 -59.62
C ASN A 336 2.73 30.58 -59.20
N SER A 337 3.48 31.37 -59.97
CA SER A 337 4.80 31.87 -59.62
C SER A 337 4.77 33.40 -59.73
N PRO A 338 5.28 34.16 -58.74
CA PRO A 338 5.39 35.62 -58.85
C PRO A 338 6.21 36.09 -60.06
N GLY A 339 7.03 35.21 -60.66
CA GLY A 339 7.81 35.47 -61.85
C GLY A 339 7.60 34.41 -62.94
N ARG A 340 8.67 34.05 -63.65
CA ARG A 340 8.61 32.99 -64.67
C ARG A 340 8.51 31.62 -64.00
N MET A 341 7.55 30.81 -64.44
CA MET A 341 7.51 29.39 -64.11
C MET A 341 8.40 28.62 -65.09
N HIS A 342 9.38 27.88 -64.58
CA HIS A 342 10.21 26.99 -65.38
C HIS A 342 9.65 25.57 -65.25
N ILE A 343 9.30 24.96 -66.38
CA ILE A 343 8.87 23.56 -66.46
C ILE A 343 9.80 22.88 -67.46
N ALA A 344 10.45 21.81 -67.04
CA ALA A 344 11.39 21.06 -67.86
C ALA A 344 11.24 19.57 -67.55
N GLY A 345 11.51 18.74 -68.54
CA GLY A 345 11.50 17.29 -68.46
C GLY A 345 12.13 16.70 -69.70
N GLU A 346 12.43 15.40 -69.67
CA GLU A 346 12.96 14.68 -70.83
C GLU A 346 11.88 14.48 -71.91
N GLU A 347 10.60 14.69 -71.57
CA GLU A 347 9.44 14.50 -72.46
C GLU A 347 8.73 15.82 -72.85
N ASN A 348 7.80 15.70 -73.81
CA ASN A 348 6.98 16.80 -74.28
C ASN A 348 6.05 17.33 -73.18
N LEU A 349 5.93 18.66 -73.09
CA LEU A 349 4.93 19.30 -72.25
C LEU A 349 3.55 19.26 -72.93
N TYR A 350 2.58 18.60 -72.32
CA TYR A 350 1.19 18.58 -72.75
C TYR A 350 0.36 19.56 -71.92
N LEU A 351 -0.19 20.59 -72.58
CA LEU A 351 -1.14 21.53 -71.99
C LEU A 351 -2.47 21.36 -72.71
N LEU A 352 -3.44 20.74 -72.03
CA LEU A 352 -4.79 20.52 -72.56
C LEU A 352 -5.76 21.47 -71.88
N ASN A 353 -6.70 22.03 -72.64
CA ASN A 353 -7.78 22.82 -72.06
C ASN A 353 -8.90 21.89 -71.54
N LYS A 354 -9.91 22.45 -70.86
CA LYS A 354 -11.03 21.69 -70.26
C LYS A 354 -11.81 20.79 -71.27
N GLY A 355 -11.70 21.05 -72.57
CA GLY A 355 -12.38 20.32 -73.65
C GLY A 355 -11.46 19.57 -74.62
N GLY A 356 -10.14 19.52 -74.38
CA GLY A 356 -9.14 19.03 -75.33
C GLY A 356 -8.29 20.18 -75.86
#